data_AF-A0A969MDD1-F1
#
_entry.id   AF-A0A969MDD1-F1
#
_cell.length_a   1.000
_cell.length_b   1.000
_cell.length_c   1.000
_cell.angle_alpha   90.00
_cell.angle_beta   90.00
_cell.angle_gamma   90.00
#
_symmetry.space_group_name_H-M   'P 1'
#
loop_
_entity.id
_entity.type
_entity.pdbx_description
1 polymer ?
#
loop_
_entity_poly.entity_id
_entity_poly.type
_entity_poly.pdbx_seq_one_letter_code
_entity_poly.pdbx_strand_id
1 'polypeptide(L)'
;MTLNAHLPLNNLSFGFCSFNILKELYQKGISPNLFTQGGVDLSAFNLDQDFQYFLQSCLNKAPKYFNRNNKCFKLWHINGSEQSISNDTYLFTFYELDNPTQIEVNILNNQKAVFVSSKETKTVFENFDVQIPVIYCPLGFDKHHFKKEDVRPYGKDIIVFGVFGKFEKRKHHAKLIQTWLKNSEIIESMFFTLIFITPF
;
A
#
# COMPACT_ATOMS: atom_id res chain seq x y z
N MET A 1 -1.40 10.89 24.92
CA MET A 1 -0.14 10.69 24.17
C MET A 1 -0.40 11.08 22.72
N THR A 2 0.41 11.96 22.14
CA THR A 2 0.22 12.44 20.76
C THR A 2 1.04 11.56 19.80
N LEU A 3 0.45 11.14 18.68
CA LEU A 3 1.12 10.33 17.67
C LEU A 3 1.69 11.24 16.56
N ASN A 4 2.92 10.98 16.13
CA ASN A 4 3.42 11.49 14.85
C ASN A 4 3.18 10.44 13.77
N ALA A 5 2.82 10.87 12.56
CA ALA A 5 2.65 9.99 11.41
C ALA A 5 3.49 10.53 10.26
N HIS A 6 4.29 9.68 9.63
CA HIS A 6 5.07 10.02 8.44
C HIS A 6 4.62 9.11 7.29
N LEU A 7 3.71 9.61 6.46
CA LEU A 7 2.95 8.81 5.51
C LEU A 7 2.92 9.49 4.14
N PRO A 8 3.21 8.80 3.03
CA PRO A 8 3.00 9.36 1.69
C PRO A 8 1.52 9.58 1.41
N LEU A 9 1.19 10.73 0.84
CA LEU A 9 -0.16 11.05 0.38
C LEU A 9 -0.10 11.36 -1.11
N ASN A 10 -0.17 10.32 -1.94
CA ASN A 10 -0.08 10.42 -3.39
C ASN A 10 -0.96 9.37 -4.08
N ASN A 11 -0.97 9.36 -5.41
CA ASN A 11 -1.74 8.42 -6.22
C ASN A 11 -1.06 7.05 -6.44
N LEU A 12 0.03 6.74 -5.71
CA LEU A 12 0.76 5.47 -5.80
C LEU A 12 0.35 4.52 -4.67
N SER A 13 0.85 3.27 -4.71
CA SER A 13 0.46 2.19 -3.80
C SER A 13 0.57 2.56 -2.31
N PHE A 14 1.66 3.22 -1.89
CA PHE A 14 1.79 3.66 -0.49
C PHE A 14 0.85 4.82 -0.14
N GLY A 15 0.45 5.64 -1.10
CA GLY A 15 -0.59 6.64 -0.91
C GLY A 15 -1.94 6.01 -0.56
N PHE A 16 -2.35 4.96 -1.28
CA PHE A 16 -3.55 4.18 -0.94
C PHE A 16 -3.45 3.52 0.44
N CYS A 17 -2.29 2.92 0.75
CA CYS A 17 -2.07 2.33 2.09
C CYS A 17 -2.19 3.40 3.19
N SER A 18 -1.57 4.56 3.00
CA SER A 18 -1.61 5.68 3.94
C SER A 18 -3.02 6.23 4.10
N PHE A 19 -3.77 6.36 3.01
CA PHE A 19 -5.16 6.77 3.04
C PHE A 19 -6.00 5.85 3.93
N ASN A 20 -5.86 4.52 3.75
CA ASN A 20 -6.59 3.55 4.55
C ASN A 20 -6.21 3.64 6.04
N ILE A 21 -4.91 3.77 6.35
CA ILE A 21 -4.41 3.96 7.72
C ILE A 21 -5.00 5.24 8.34
N LEU A 22 -5.00 6.35 7.60
CA LEU A 22 -5.52 7.63 8.07
C LEU A 22 -7.04 7.62 8.28
N LYS A 23 -7.78 6.90 7.43
CA LYS A 23 -9.22 6.66 7.62
C LYS A 23 -9.51 5.90 8.91
N GLU A 24 -8.74 4.87 9.20
CA GLU A 24 -8.88 4.11 10.45
C GLU A 24 -8.47 4.94 11.69
N LEU A 25 -7.44 5.79 11.58
CA LEU A 25 -7.10 6.75 12.65
C LEU A 25 -8.23 7.75 12.89
N TYR A 26 -8.82 8.29 11.81
CA TYR A 26 -9.97 9.18 11.88
C TYR A 26 -11.17 8.52 12.57
N GLN A 27 -11.52 7.29 12.18
CA GLN A 27 -12.61 6.50 12.81
C GLN A 27 -12.36 6.24 14.29
N LYS A 28 -11.09 6.13 14.71
CA LYS A 28 -10.70 5.96 16.12
C LYS A 28 -10.57 7.27 16.90
N GLY A 29 -10.84 8.43 16.29
CA GLY A 29 -10.67 9.74 16.91
C GLY A 29 -9.20 10.12 17.17
N ILE A 30 -8.26 9.44 16.50
CA ILE A 30 -6.82 9.70 16.65
C ILE A 30 -6.41 10.72 15.58
N SER A 31 -6.04 11.91 16.04
CA SER A 31 -5.53 12.98 15.16
C SER A 31 -4.00 13.06 15.29
N PRO A 32 -3.21 12.48 14.37
CA PRO A 32 -1.76 12.54 14.43
C PRO A 32 -1.21 13.90 13.97
N ASN A 33 0.05 14.19 14.35
CA ASN A 33 0.85 15.18 13.63
C ASN A 33 1.34 14.54 12.32
N LEU A 34 0.72 14.91 11.21
CA LEU A 34 0.95 14.27 9.92
C LEU A 34 2.05 15.00 9.12
N PHE A 35 3.11 14.26 8.80
CA PHE A 35 4.15 14.62 7.85
C PHE A 35 4.05 13.73 6.62
N THR A 36 4.35 14.29 5.45
CA THR A 36 4.22 13.57 4.18
C THR A 36 5.56 13.29 3.55
N GLN A 37 5.69 12.12 2.95
CA GLN A 37 6.83 11.79 2.12
C GLN A 37 6.61 12.35 0.71
N GLY A 38 7.31 13.44 0.38
CA GLY A 38 7.12 14.15 -0.89
C GLY A 38 5.86 15.02 -0.92
N GLY A 39 5.50 15.43 -2.14
CA GLY A 39 4.32 16.26 -2.40
C GLY A 39 3.01 15.54 -2.13
N VAL A 40 1.98 16.30 -1.75
CA VAL A 40 0.63 15.78 -1.53
C VAL A 40 -0.12 15.76 -2.85
N ASP A 41 -0.61 14.60 -3.25
CA ASP A 41 -1.54 14.40 -4.36
C ASP A 41 -2.71 13.54 -3.90
N LEU A 42 -3.88 14.15 -3.79
CA LEU A 42 -5.11 13.48 -3.38
C LEU A 42 -6.10 13.27 -4.53
N SER A 43 -5.66 13.52 -5.78
CA SER A 43 -6.53 13.46 -6.97
C SER A 43 -7.15 12.07 -7.20
N ALA A 44 -6.51 11.02 -6.70
CA ALA A 44 -6.99 9.64 -6.81
C ALA A 44 -8.04 9.25 -5.76
N PHE A 45 -8.33 10.10 -4.77
CA PHE A 45 -9.19 9.75 -3.63
C PHE A 45 -10.52 10.52 -3.65
N ASN A 46 -11.61 9.82 -3.38
CA ASN A 46 -12.90 10.44 -3.11
C ASN A 46 -12.99 10.79 -1.62
N LEU A 47 -12.72 12.05 -1.28
CA LEU A 47 -12.75 12.58 0.07
C LEU A 47 -14.13 13.14 0.42
N ASP A 48 -14.72 12.68 1.52
CA ASP A 48 -15.79 13.44 2.17
C ASP A 48 -15.21 14.69 2.87
N GLN A 49 -16.07 15.69 3.06
CA GLN A 49 -15.67 17.00 3.56
C GLN A 49 -15.07 16.92 4.98
N ASP A 50 -15.63 16.08 5.85
CA ASP A 50 -15.16 15.93 7.22
C ASP A 50 -13.76 15.32 7.28
N PHE A 51 -13.50 14.31 6.45
CA PHE A 51 -12.17 13.70 6.37
C PHE A 51 -11.15 14.63 5.72
N GLN A 52 -11.55 15.46 4.75
CA GLN A 52 -10.68 16.49 4.20
C GLN A 52 -10.28 17.51 5.28
N TYR A 53 -11.22 17.97 6.11
CA TYR A 53 -10.91 18.84 7.25
C TYR A 53 -9.99 18.15 8.26
N PHE A 54 -10.23 16.87 8.55
CA PHE A 54 -9.35 16.07 9.41
C PHE A 54 -7.91 16.04 8.87
N LEU A 55 -7.70 15.70 7.59
CA LEU A 55 -6.37 15.67 6.99
C LEU A 55 -5.68 17.04 7.05
N GLN A 56 -6.38 18.09 6.65
CA GLN A 56 -5.86 19.46 6.70
C GLN A 56 -5.48 19.88 8.12
N SER A 57 -6.30 19.52 9.11
CA SER A 57 -6.00 19.80 10.52
C SER A 57 -4.73 19.08 10.99
N CYS A 58 -4.52 17.82 10.58
CA CYS A 58 -3.35 17.02 10.94
C CYS A 58 -2.07 17.57 10.30
N LEU A 59 -2.14 18.00 9.04
CA LEU A 59 -1.03 18.63 8.31
C LEU A 59 -0.67 20.00 8.92
N ASN A 60 -1.67 20.86 9.17
CA ASN A 60 -1.45 22.22 9.66
C ASN A 60 -0.89 22.26 11.09
N LYS A 61 -1.27 21.29 11.92
CA LYS A 61 -0.84 21.22 13.31
C LYS A 61 0.53 20.56 13.47
N ALA A 62 0.93 19.69 12.53
CA ALA A 62 2.19 18.95 12.59
C ALA A 62 3.42 19.83 12.81
N PRO A 63 3.71 20.88 12.01
CA PRO A 63 4.90 21.71 12.19
C PRO A 63 4.85 22.56 13.47
N LYS A 64 3.66 22.76 14.06
CA LYS A 64 3.47 23.58 15.25
C LYS A 64 3.64 22.80 16.56
N TYR A 65 3.25 21.51 16.55
CA TYR A 65 3.07 20.74 17.78
C TYR A 65 3.74 19.37 17.78
N PHE A 66 4.49 19.00 16.73
CA PHE A 66 5.27 17.77 16.79
C PHE A 66 6.35 17.84 17.86
N ASN A 67 6.62 16.68 18.46
CA ASN A 67 7.69 16.52 19.43
C ASN A 67 8.41 15.22 19.10
N ARG A 68 9.75 15.20 19.18
CA ARG A 68 10.56 14.02 18.88
C ARG A 68 10.37 12.87 19.88
N ASN A 69 9.87 13.15 21.07
CA ASN A 69 9.55 12.16 22.09
C ASN A 69 8.20 11.48 21.86
N ASN A 70 7.35 12.01 20.96
CA ASN A 70 6.17 11.30 20.51
C ASN A 70 6.59 10.11 19.63
N LYS A 71 5.88 8.99 19.73
CA LYS A 71 6.10 7.85 18.82
C LYS A 71 5.73 8.27 17.39
N CYS A 72 6.52 7.80 16.42
CA CYS A 72 6.24 7.99 15.00
C CYS A 72 5.83 6.67 14.36
N PHE A 73 4.72 6.66 13.64
CA PHE A 73 4.41 5.60 12.69
C PHE A 73 4.81 6.07 11.29
N LYS A 74 5.74 5.36 10.64
CA LYS A 74 6.24 5.69 9.30
C LYS A 74 5.86 4.59 8.32
N LEU A 75 5.32 4.94 7.15
CA LEU A 75 5.14 4.02 6.04
C LEU A 75 6.09 4.43 4.91
N TRP A 76 7.10 3.61 4.62
CA TRP A 76 8.01 3.90 3.51
C TRP A 76 8.83 2.68 3.06
N HIS A 77 9.61 2.86 2.01
CA HIS A 77 10.66 1.93 1.61
C HIS A 77 11.79 1.95 2.65
N ILE A 78 12.59 0.88 2.73
CA ILE A 78 13.77 0.85 3.61
C ILE A 78 14.72 2.00 3.25
N ASN A 79 15.01 2.18 1.95
CA ASN A 79 15.78 3.34 1.50
C ASN A 79 15.02 4.65 1.75
N GLY A 80 15.63 5.61 2.43
CA GLY A 80 14.98 6.83 2.91
C GLY A 80 14.34 6.67 4.30
N SER A 81 14.36 5.48 4.89
CA SER A 81 13.82 5.26 6.23
C SER A 81 14.72 5.75 7.36
N GLU A 82 15.99 6.04 7.08
CA GLU A 82 16.92 6.71 8.01
C GLU A 82 16.47 8.14 8.38
N GLN A 83 15.66 8.78 7.55
CA GLN A 83 15.06 10.08 7.86
C GLN A 83 13.98 9.93 8.93
N SER A 84 14.18 10.57 10.09
CA SER A 84 13.25 10.45 11.22
C SER A 84 12.83 11.81 11.78
N ILE A 85 11.56 11.89 12.18
CA ILE A 85 10.97 13.03 12.90
C ILE A 85 10.80 12.72 14.40
N SER A 86 11.20 11.54 14.86
CA SER A 86 11.03 11.08 16.24
C SER A 86 12.16 10.17 16.69
N ASN A 87 12.36 10.06 17.99
CA ASN A 87 13.37 9.16 18.56
C ASN A 87 12.89 7.71 18.52
N ASP A 88 11.58 7.49 18.70
CA ASP A 88 10.94 6.18 18.58
C ASP A 88 10.13 6.11 17.27
N THR A 89 10.76 5.63 16.19
CA THR A 89 10.11 5.42 14.89
C THR A 89 9.76 3.95 14.68
N TYR A 90 8.50 3.69 14.37
CA TYR A 90 7.96 2.40 14.02
C TYR A 90 7.73 2.38 12.51
N LEU A 91 8.58 1.66 11.78
CA LEU A 91 8.54 1.62 10.33
C LEU A 91 7.64 0.48 9.87
N PHE A 92 6.66 0.76 9.03
CA PHE A 92 5.98 -0.23 8.22
C PHE A 92 6.58 -0.21 6.81
N THR A 93 7.06 -1.36 6.34
CA THR A 93 7.69 -1.47 5.03
C THR A 93 7.31 -2.76 4.32
N PHE A 94 7.52 -2.77 3.01
CA PHE A 94 7.28 -3.89 2.12
C PHE A 94 8.61 -4.29 1.50
N TYR A 95 8.97 -5.55 1.67
CA TYR A 95 10.25 -6.07 1.24
C TYR A 95 10.02 -7.40 0.51
N GLU A 96 10.50 -7.45 -0.73
CA GLU A 96 10.13 -8.48 -1.72
C GLU A 96 11.34 -9.32 -2.17
N LEU A 97 12.48 -9.13 -1.52
CA LEU A 97 13.72 -9.85 -1.82
C LEU A 97 14.00 -10.90 -0.74
N ASP A 98 14.95 -11.76 -1.05
CA ASP A 98 15.42 -12.88 -0.24
C ASP A 98 16.53 -12.50 0.75
N ASN A 99 17.24 -11.40 0.52
CA ASN A 99 18.36 -10.97 1.37
C ASN A 99 18.53 -9.44 1.45
N PRO A 100 18.38 -8.82 2.65
CA PRO A 100 18.63 -7.40 2.84
C PRO A 100 20.12 -7.09 2.76
N THR A 101 20.45 -6.03 2.05
CA THR A 101 21.81 -5.49 2.01
C THR A 101 22.25 -5.00 3.39
N GLN A 102 23.55 -4.87 3.62
CA GLN A 102 24.08 -4.30 4.86
C GLN A 102 23.54 -2.89 5.14
N ILE A 103 23.29 -2.11 4.07
CA ILE A 103 22.70 -0.77 4.17
C ILE A 103 21.27 -0.87 4.70
N GLU A 104 20.45 -1.75 4.12
CA GLU A 104 19.07 -1.96 4.54
C GLU A 104 19.00 -2.45 5.99
N VAL A 105 19.82 -3.44 6.36
CA VAL A 105 19.92 -3.93 7.74
C VAL A 105 20.26 -2.80 8.71
N ASN A 106 21.24 -1.97 8.38
CA ASN A 106 21.60 -0.83 9.23
C ASN A 106 20.44 0.16 9.37
N ILE A 107 19.72 0.47 8.30
CA ILE A 107 18.55 1.37 8.36
C ILE A 107 17.45 0.77 9.24
N LEU A 108 17.17 -0.53 9.10
CA LEU A 108 16.17 -1.25 9.89
C LEU A 108 16.52 -1.25 11.38
N ASN A 109 17.78 -1.50 11.73
CA ASN A 109 18.25 -1.52 13.12
C ASN A 109 18.22 -0.15 13.82
N ASN A 110 18.13 0.93 13.05
CA ASN A 110 17.96 2.29 13.60
C ASN A 110 16.48 2.67 13.79
N GLN A 111 15.55 1.72 13.62
CA GLN A 111 14.14 1.89 13.96
C GLN A 111 13.85 1.33 15.36
N LYS A 112 12.73 1.76 15.98
CA LYS A 112 12.26 1.20 17.25
C LYS A 112 11.70 -0.22 17.09
N ALA A 113 10.96 -0.43 16.01
CA ALA A 113 10.44 -1.71 15.55
C ALA A 113 10.08 -1.59 14.06
N VAL A 114 10.07 -2.72 13.37
CA VAL A 114 9.70 -2.81 11.96
C VAL A 114 8.48 -3.70 11.81
N PHE A 115 7.43 -3.16 11.21
CA PHE A 115 6.27 -3.91 10.77
C PHE A 115 6.48 -4.38 9.32
N VAL A 116 6.03 -5.60 9.02
CA VAL A 116 6.06 -6.20 7.68
C VAL A 116 4.75 -6.94 7.41
N SER A 117 4.30 -6.92 6.15
CA SER A 117 3.02 -7.51 5.75
C SER A 117 3.10 -8.97 5.32
N SER A 118 4.31 -9.53 5.28
CA SER A 118 4.59 -10.92 4.92
C SER A 118 5.29 -11.63 6.09
N LYS A 119 4.88 -12.88 6.36
CA LYS A 119 5.55 -13.72 7.36
C LYS A 119 6.93 -14.13 6.87
N GLU A 120 7.06 -14.32 5.56
CA GLU A 120 8.31 -14.63 4.87
C GLU A 120 9.31 -13.48 5.05
N THR A 121 8.90 -12.23 4.82
CA THR A 121 9.75 -11.05 5.09
C THR A 121 10.19 -10.99 6.55
N LYS A 122 9.26 -11.28 7.48
CA LYS A 122 9.60 -11.32 8.91
C LYS A 122 10.72 -12.32 9.17
N THR A 123 10.58 -13.55 8.66
CA THR A 123 11.59 -14.60 8.78
C THR A 123 12.90 -14.23 8.10
N VAL A 124 12.85 -13.57 6.93
CA VAL A 124 14.06 -13.03 6.28
C VAL A 124 14.76 -12.09 7.24
N PHE A 125 14.10 -11.03 7.72
CA PHE A 125 14.75 -10.07 8.62
C PHE A 125 15.28 -10.71 9.91
N GLU A 126 14.54 -11.65 10.51
CA GLU A 126 14.99 -12.38 11.72
C GLU A 126 16.18 -13.31 11.47
N ASN A 127 16.33 -13.83 10.25
CA ASN A 127 17.47 -14.68 9.85
C ASN A 127 18.72 -13.88 9.47
N PHE A 128 18.56 -12.60 9.16
CA PHE A 128 19.65 -11.66 8.91
C PHE A 128 19.91 -10.79 10.15
N ASP A 129 20.92 -9.92 10.10
CA ASP A 129 21.37 -9.12 11.24
C ASP A 129 20.40 -7.99 11.69
N VAL A 130 19.08 -8.16 11.53
CA VAL A 130 18.07 -7.23 12.05
C VAL A 130 17.77 -7.58 13.51
N GLN A 131 18.29 -6.76 14.44
CA GLN A 131 18.30 -7.01 15.88
C GLN A 131 17.13 -6.35 16.63
N ILE A 132 16.34 -5.53 15.94
CA ILE A 132 15.16 -4.87 16.50
C ILE A 132 13.91 -5.74 16.35
N PRO A 133 12.81 -5.45 17.08
CA PRO A 133 11.58 -6.21 16.92
C PRO A 133 11.01 -6.13 15.50
N VAL A 134 10.85 -7.28 14.85
CA VAL A 134 10.17 -7.42 13.56
C VAL A 134 8.77 -8.01 13.78
N ILE A 135 7.75 -7.28 13.38
CA ILE A 135 6.35 -7.57 13.71
C ILE A 135 5.58 -7.83 12.42
N TYR A 136 4.97 -9.01 12.33
CA TYR A 136 4.05 -9.31 11.25
C TYR A 136 2.73 -8.54 11.46
N CYS A 137 2.36 -7.72 10.48
CA CYS A 137 1.14 -6.91 10.46
C CYS A 137 0.42 -7.16 9.12
N PRO A 138 -0.64 -7.99 9.09
CA PRO A 138 -1.37 -8.27 7.86
C PRO A 138 -2.01 -7.00 7.29
N LEU A 139 -2.13 -6.94 5.97
CA LEU A 139 -2.79 -5.81 5.32
C LEU A 139 -4.27 -5.75 5.65
N GLY A 140 -4.75 -4.53 5.94
CA GLY A 140 -6.17 -4.25 6.05
C GLY A 140 -6.85 -4.27 4.69
N PHE A 141 -8.12 -4.69 4.65
CA PHE A 141 -8.94 -4.59 3.46
C PHE A 141 -9.41 -3.15 3.26
N ASP A 142 -9.24 -2.62 2.05
CA ASP A 142 -9.66 -1.27 1.70
C ASP A 142 -11.14 -1.26 1.27
N LYS A 143 -12.03 -1.20 2.26
CA LYS A 143 -13.49 -1.12 2.04
C LYS A 143 -13.95 0.17 1.36
N HIS A 144 -13.08 1.18 1.22
CA HIS A 144 -13.44 2.49 0.68
C HIS A 144 -13.27 2.53 -0.84
N HIS A 145 -12.21 1.90 -1.35
CA HIS A 145 -11.94 1.82 -2.78
C HIS A 145 -12.48 0.53 -3.41
N PHE A 146 -12.61 -0.57 -2.65
CA PHE A 146 -13.21 -1.81 -3.15
C PHE A 146 -14.70 -1.88 -2.81
N LYS A 147 -15.54 -1.80 -3.85
CA LYS A 147 -17.00 -1.90 -3.74
C LYS A 147 -17.50 -3.18 -4.40
N LYS A 148 -18.57 -3.74 -3.86
CA LYS A 148 -19.33 -4.78 -4.55
C LYS A 148 -20.15 -4.09 -5.64
N GLU A 149 -19.96 -4.52 -6.87
CA GLU A 149 -20.81 -4.13 -7.99
C GLU A 149 -21.88 -5.21 -8.17
N ASP A 150 -23.10 -4.78 -8.49
CA ASP A 150 -24.19 -5.69 -8.88
C ASP A 150 -23.95 -6.14 -10.32
N VAL A 151 -23.02 -7.08 -10.50
CA VAL A 151 -22.70 -7.65 -11.81
C VAL A 151 -23.68 -8.77 -12.14
N ARG A 152 -24.20 -8.76 -13.37
CA ARG A 152 -25.01 -9.88 -13.88
C ARG A 152 -24.14 -11.16 -13.81
N PRO A 153 -24.59 -12.23 -13.12
CA PRO A 153 -23.85 -13.47 -13.09
C PRO A 153 -23.73 -14.03 -14.52
N TYR A 154 -22.54 -14.55 -14.85
CA TYR A 154 -22.39 -15.34 -16.06
C TYR A 154 -23.34 -16.56 -15.99
N GLY A 155 -23.84 -17.00 -17.14
CA GLY A 155 -24.67 -18.21 -17.22
C GLY A 155 -23.94 -19.43 -16.64
N LYS A 156 -24.68 -20.38 -16.06
CA LYS A 156 -24.11 -21.55 -15.36
C LYS A 156 -23.24 -22.45 -16.26
N ASP A 157 -23.46 -22.41 -17.57
CA ASP A 157 -22.78 -23.24 -18.57
C ASP A 157 -21.70 -22.47 -19.34
N ILE A 158 -21.27 -21.31 -18.82
CA ILE A 158 -20.25 -20.46 -19.45
C ILE A 158 -18.93 -20.60 -18.70
N ILE A 159 -17.88 -20.98 -19.41
CA ILE A 159 -16.52 -20.93 -18.87
C ILE A 159 -15.93 -19.56 -19.19
N VAL A 160 -15.56 -18.80 -18.17
CA VAL A 160 -14.98 -17.46 -18.33
C VAL A 160 -13.47 -17.55 -18.14
N PHE A 161 -12.73 -17.10 -19.15
CA PHE A 161 -11.30 -16.89 -19.03
C PHE A 161 -11.02 -15.40 -18.99
N GLY A 162 -10.40 -14.98 -17.91
CA GLY A 162 -10.04 -13.59 -17.70
C GLY A 162 -8.54 -13.39 -17.85
N VAL A 163 -8.17 -12.37 -18.62
CA VAL A 163 -6.82 -11.83 -18.64
C VAL A 163 -6.87 -10.49 -17.95
N PHE A 164 -6.26 -10.42 -16.77
CA PHE A 164 -6.30 -9.25 -15.89
C PHE A 164 -4.93 -8.60 -15.83
N GLY A 165 -4.89 -7.28 -16.04
CA GLY A 165 -3.69 -6.48 -15.85
C GLY A 165 -3.53 -5.38 -16.89
N LYS A 166 -2.44 -4.63 -16.79
CA LYS A 166 -2.10 -3.60 -17.78
C LYS A 166 -1.80 -4.25 -19.13
N PHE A 167 -2.38 -3.73 -20.22
CA PHE A 167 -2.08 -4.22 -21.56
C PHE A 167 -0.66 -3.87 -21.96
N GLU A 168 0.27 -4.81 -21.78
CA GLU A 168 1.69 -4.62 -22.04
C GLU A 168 2.24 -5.57 -23.11
N LYS A 169 3.05 -5.04 -24.03
CA LYS A 169 3.75 -5.83 -25.07
C LYS A 169 4.67 -6.90 -24.47
N ARG A 170 5.41 -6.56 -23.40
CA ARG A 170 6.37 -7.48 -22.73
C ARG A 170 5.70 -8.70 -22.09
N LYS A 171 4.42 -8.62 -21.79
CA LYS A 171 3.59 -9.72 -21.26
C LYS A 171 2.86 -10.49 -22.37
N HIS A 172 3.12 -10.13 -23.63
CA HIS A 172 2.55 -10.76 -24.81
C HIS A 172 1.02 -10.85 -24.83
N HIS A 173 0.30 -9.93 -24.14
CA HIS A 173 -1.17 -9.97 -24.07
C HIS A 173 -1.82 -10.00 -25.45
N ALA A 174 -1.36 -9.17 -26.38
CA ALA A 174 -1.86 -9.16 -27.76
C ALA A 174 -1.70 -10.53 -28.45
N LYS A 175 -0.54 -11.17 -28.28
CA LYS A 175 -0.26 -12.50 -28.85
C LYS A 175 -1.12 -13.57 -28.18
N LEU A 176 -1.31 -13.51 -26.87
CA LEU A 176 -2.15 -14.43 -26.13
C LEU A 176 -3.61 -14.39 -26.63
N ILE A 177 -4.17 -13.19 -26.78
CA ILE A 177 -5.52 -12.97 -27.33
C ILE A 177 -5.61 -13.49 -28.77
N GLN A 178 -4.63 -13.17 -29.62
CA GLN A 178 -4.61 -13.62 -31.02
C GLN A 178 -4.47 -15.14 -31.16
N THR A 179 -3.66 -15.80 -30.31
CA THR A 179 -3.55 -17.26 -30.29
C THR A 179 -4.86 -17.91 -29.90
N TRP A 180 -5.57 -17.32 -28.93
CA TRP A 180 -6.88 -17.80 -28.49
C TRP A 180 -7.94 -17.71 -29.60
N LEU A 181 -8.03 -16.55 -30.28
CA LEU A 181 -8.97 -16.36 -31.39
C LEU A 181 -8.77 -17.31 -32.56
N LYS A 182 -7.57 -17.90 -32.71
CA LYS A 182 -7.25 -18.86 -33.77
C LYS A 182 -7.68 -20.29 -33.46
N ASN A 183 -8.06 -20.60 -32.22
CA ASN A 183 -8.43 -21.95 -31.82
C ASN A 183 -9.95 -22.07 -31.66
N SER A 184 -10.63 -22.56 -32.71
CA SER A 184 -12.09 -22.56 -32.83
C SER A 184 -12.83 -23.51 -31.89
N GLU A 185 -12.18 -24.56 -31.39
CA GLU A 185 -12.78 -25.51 -30.41
C GLU A 185 -13.05 -24.85 -29.05
N ILE A 186 -12.41 -23.71 -28.78
CA ILE A 186 -12.49 -22.97 -27.51
C ILE A 186 -13.68 -21.98 -27.52
N ILE A 187 -14.32 -21.71 -28.66
CA ILE A 187 -15.14 -20.49 -28.84
C ILE A 187 -16.63 -20.68 -28.50
N GLU A 188 -17.18 -21.90 -28.54
CA GLU A 188 -18.65 -22.08 -28.50
C GLU A 188 -19.31 -21.98 -27.10
N SER A 189 -18.53 -22.01 -26.01
CA SER A 189 -19.06 -21.90 -24.63
C SER A 189 -18.31 -20.92 -23.73
N MET A 190 -17.48 -20.05 -24.32
CA MET A 190 -16.50 -19.28 -23.58
C MET A 190 -16.65 -17.78 -23.71
N PHE A 191 -16.67 -17.09 -22.56
CA PHE A 191 -16.64 -15.63 -22.48
C PHE A 191 -15.22 -15.18 -22.15
N PHE A 192 -14.70 -14.24 -22.95
CA PHE A 192 -13.39 -13.67 -22.71
C PHE A 192 -13.52 -12.27 -22.12
N THR A 193 -13.12 -12.14 -20.85
CA THR A 193 -13.17 -10.86 -20.15
C THR A 193 -11.78 -10.25 -20.10
N LEU A 194 -11.60 -9.18 -20.85
CA LEU A 194 -10.41 -8.34 -20.79
C LEU A 194 -10.66 -7.20 -19.82
N ILE A 195 -9.95 -7.20 -18.69
CA ILE A 195 -9.91 -6.03 -17.81
C ILE A 195 -8.52 -5.43 -17.92
N PHE A 196 -8.43 -4.40 -18.76
CA PHE A 196 -7.25 -3.56 -18.82
C PHE A 196 -7.38 -2.44 -17.82
N ILE A 197 -6.67 -2.58 -16.71
CA ILE A 197 -6.43 -1.47 -15.81
C ILE A 197 -5.21 -0.74 -16.39
N THR A 198 -5.45 0.36 -17.09
CA THR A 198 -4.43 1.37 -17.29
C THR A 198 -4.34 2.18 -16.01
N PRO A 199 -3.31 2.01 -15.16
CA PRO A 199 -2.89 3.15 -14.37
C PRO A 199 -2.29 4.15 -15.37
N PHE A 200 -2.70 5.41 -15.22
CA PHE A 200 -2.35 6.59 -16.00
C PHE A 200 -3.20 6.82 -17.26
#